data_AF-A0AAW7KPG8-F1
#
_entry.id   AF-A0AAW7KPG8-F1
#
_cell.length_a   1.000
_cell.length_b   1.000
_cell.length_c   1.000
_cell.angle_alpha   90.00
_cell.angle_beta   90.00
_cell.angle_gamma   90.00
#
_symmetry.space_group_name_H-M   'P 1'
#
loop_
_entity.id
_entity.type
_entity.pdbx_description
1 polymer ?
#
loop_
_entity_poly.entity_id
_entity_poly.type
_entity_poly.pdbx_seq_one_letter_code
_entity_poly.pdbx_strand_id
1 'polypeptide(L)'
;MKYTPTLQPATLLKRYKRFLADLQLSDGSEFTAHCANTGKMTGCAEPGFAAFYSTSDNAKRKYPHSLELTQNNLSQLICVNTAVANKVVEEAINNNVISELLDYSQLQSEVKYGSENSRIDFLLTDENKPDCYVEVKSVTLLSEDAPQSGQGYFPDAQTLRGQKHIRELIEMIEQGHRAVLLFAVLHEGINTVSAAAHIDKKYATLLSQAIIAGVEVLAYKATISANEVLLHKKIVFAQ
;
A
#
# COMPACT_ATOMS: atom_id res chain seq x y z
N MET A 1 -5.37 -5.65 -10.66
CA MET A 1 -4.36 -6.71 -10.86
C MET A 1 -4.98 -8.06 -10.67
N LYS A 2 -5.00 -8.89 -11.71
CA LYS A 2 -5.41 -10.30 -11.62
C LYS A 2 -4.24 -11.18 -11.19
N TYR A 3 -4.50 -12.14 -10.33
CA TYR A 3 -3.59 -13.24 -10.04
C TYR A 3 -3.79 -14.34 -11.07
N THR A 4 -2.70 -14.80 -11.66
CA THR A 4 -2.72 -15.89 -12.64
C THR A 4 -1.48 -16.76 -12.40
N PRO A 5 -1.65 -17.99 -11.85
CA PRO A 5 -2.91 -18.58 -11.40
C PRO A 5 -3.54 -17.87 -10.17
N THR A 6 -4.80 -18.19 -9.87
CA THR A 6 -5.48 -17.77 -8.62
C THR A 6 -4.65 -18.18 -7.41
N LEU A 7 -4.71 -17.36 -6.35
CA LEU A 7 -3.97 -17.63 -5.12
C LEU A 7 -4.42 -18.91 -4.43
N GLN A 8 -3.45 -19.63 -3.87
CA GLN A 8 -3.69 -20.88 -3.17
C GLN A 8 -3.90 -20.62 -1.67
N PRO A 9 -4.88 -21.28 -1.03
CA PRO A 9 -5.15 -21.10 0.40
C PRO A 9 -4.15 -21.87 1.27
N ALA A 10 -3.90 -21.33 2.47
CA ALA A 10 -3.11 -21.94 3.55
C ALA A 10 -3.54 -21.34 4.90
N THR A 11 -2.95 -21.84 5.99
CA THR A 11 -3.03 -21.23 7.32
C THR A 11 -1.69 -20.61 7.67
N LEU A 12 -1.69 -19.35 8.14
CA LEU A 12 -0.50 -18.69 8.64
C LEU A 12 -0.12 -19.24 10.01
N LEU A 13 1.05 -19.86 10.13
CA LEU A 13 1.56 -20.32 11.42
C LEU A 13 2.28 -19.22 12.17
N LYS A 14 3.19 -18.52 11.49
CA LYS A 14 3.93 -17.37 12.05
C LYS A 14 4.62 -16.57 10.96
N ARG A 15 4.75 -15.26 11.19
CA ARG A 15 5.68 -14.39 10.47
C ARG A 15 6.92 -14.13 11.32
N TYR A 16 8.10 -14.18 10.72
CA TYR A 16 9.37 -13.96 11.43
C TYR A 16 10.45 -13.40 10.52
N LYS A 17 11.52 -12.85 11.12
CA LYS A 17 12.64 -12.20 10.41
C LYS A 17 12.20 -11.17 9.36
N ARG A 18 11.01 -10.57 9.56
CA ARG A 18 10.28 -9.64 8.67
C ARG A 18 9.83 -10.24 7.33
N PHE A 19 10.67 -11.01 6.67
CA PHE A 19 10.51 -11.44 5.28
C PHE A 19 10.10 -12.90 5.10
N LEU A 20 9.84 -13.63 6.18
CA LEU A 20 9.48 -15.05 6.14
C LEU A 20 8.14 -15.27 6.85
N ALA A 21 7.33 -16.14 6.28
CA ALA A 21 6.12 -16.65 6.90
C ALA A 21 6.08 -18.17 6.72
N ASP A 22 5.88 -18.90 7.81
CA ASP A 22 5.61 -20.34 7.72
C ASP A 22 4.10 -20.53 7.58
N LEU A 23 3.71 -21.31 6.57
CA LEU A 23 2.33 -21.58 6.18
C LEU A 23 2.07 -23.10 6.25
N GLN A 24 0.83 -23.48 6.54
CA GLN A 24 0.38 -24.86 6.56
C GLN A 24 -0.74 -25.08 5.53
N LEU A 25 -0.63 -26.16 4.74
CA LEU A 25 -1.66 -26.60 3.79
C LEU A 25 -2.72 -27.46 4.49
N SER A 26 -3.82 -27.72 3.79
CA SER A 26 -4.94 -28.52 4.32
C SER A 26 -4.58 -29.98 4.65
N ASP A 27 -3.52 -30.52 4.06
CA ASP A 27 -2.99 -31.85 4.37
C ASP A 27 -2.02 -31.87 5.57
N GLY A 28 -1.80 -30.71 6.20
CA GLY A 28 -0.91 -30.53 7.34
C GLY A 28 0.55 -30.26 6.97
N SER A 29 0.91 -30.30 5.68
CA SER A 29 2.27 -29.98 5.24
C SER A 29 2.61 -28.50 5.45
N GLU A 30 3.85 -28.23 5.84
CA GLU A 30 4.33 -26.88 6.14
C GLU A 30 5.39 -26.44 5.13
N PHE A 31 5.39 -25.15 4.80
CA PHE A 31 6.40 -24.55 3.95
C PHE A 31 6.63 -23.08 4.32
N THR A 32 7.78 -22.55 3.93
CA THR A 32 8.11 -21.13 4.13
C THR A 32 7.82 -20.33 2.86
N ALA A 33 7.01 -19.28 2.99
CA ALA A 33 6.77 -18.28 1.97
C ALA A 33 7.55 -16.99 2.25
N HIS A 34 7.87 -16.25 1.19
CA HIS A 34 8.39 -14.90 1.29
C HIS A 34 7.28 -13.92 1.69
N CYS A 35 7.52 -13.09 2.70
CA CYS A 35 6.67 -11.98 3.08
C CYS A 35 7.26 -10.67 2.53
N ALA A 36 6.64 -10.13 1.49
CA ALA A 36 7.06 -8.90 0.81
C ALA A 36 6.51 -7.64 1.50
N ASN A 37 6.68 -7.57 2.82
CA ASN A 37 6.27 -6.44 3.66
C ASN A 37 7.31 -6.23 4.76
N THR A 38 7.86 -5.03 4.83
CA THR A 38 8.92 -4.68 5.81
C THR A 38 8.38 -4.04 7.07
N GLY A 39 7.10 -3.66 7.08
CA GLY A 39 6.40 -3.05 8.21
C GLY A 39 6.16 -4.04 9.35
N LYS A 40 5.55 -3.55 10.43
CA LYS A 40 5.17 -4.37 11.58
C LYS A 40 4.06 -5.35 11.22
N MET A 41 3.19 -5.02 10.27
CA MET A 41 2.01 -5.83 9.92
C MET A 41 1.10 -6.08 11.13
N THR A 42 0.97 -5.09 12.00
CA THR A 42 0.08 -5.12 13.16
C THR A 42 -1.34 -5.52 12.71
N GLY A 43 -1.93 -6.53 13.35
CA GLY A 43 -3.27 -7.02 13.02
C GLY A 43 -3.40 -7.70 11.65
N CYS A 44 -2.30 -7.91 10.92
CA CYS A 44 -2.31 -8.45 9.55
C CYS A 44 -1.66 -9.84 9.44
N ALA A 45 -0.95 -10.31 10.47
CA ALA A 45 -0.08 -11.50 10.38
C ALA A 45 -0.17 -12.42 11.61
N GLU A 46 -1.32 -12.44 12.29
CA GLU A 46 -1.47 -13.23 13.50
C GLU A 46 -1.50 -14.73 13.18
N PRO A 47 -0.87 -15.58 14.02
CA PRO A 47 -0.97 -17.03 13.92
C PRO A 47 -2.43 -17.50 13.86
N GLY A 48 -2.70 -18.44 12.96
CA GLY A 48 -4.03 -19.01 12.74
C GLY A 48 -4.87 -18.29 11.68
N PHE A 49 -4.45 -17.10 11.21
CA PHE A 49 -5.14 -16.43 10.10
C PHE A 49 -5.15 -17.31 8.85
N ALA A 50 -6.25 -17.26 8.09
CA ALA A 50 -6.23 -17.79 6.74
C ALA A 50 -5.27 -16.93 5.90
N ALA A 51 -4.52 -17.60 5.02
CA ALA A 51 -3.50 -17.00 4.19
C ALA A 51 -3.69 -17.43 2.75
N PHE A 52 -3.28 -16.57 1.82
CA PHE A 52 -3.31 -16.85 0.39
C PHE A 52 -1.95 -16.54 -0.19
N TYR A 53 -1.39 -17.49 -0.95
CA TYR A 53 -0.05 -17.40 -1.49
C TYR A 53 -0.03 -17.58 -3.00
N SER A 54 0.96 -16.96 -3.64
CA SER A 54 1.30 -17.18 -5.04
C SER A 54 2.54 -18.08 -5.15
N THR A 55 2.71 -18.73 -6.31
CA THR A 55 3.89 -19.53 -6.63
C THR A 55 4.57 -18.96 -7.86
N SER A 56 5.87 -18.72 -7.76
CA SER A 56 6.69 -18.22 -8.87
C SER A 56 7.39 -19.36 -9.60
N ASP A 57 7.29 -19.38 -10.93
CA ASP A 57 8.00 -20.36 -11.79
C ASP A 57 9.52 -20.15 -11.88
N ASN A 58 10.04 -19.05 -11.32
CA ASN A 58 11.47 -18.80 -11.28
C ASN A 58 12.19 -19.76 -10.31
N ALA A 59 12.77 -20.83 -10.87
CA ALA A 59 13.53 -21.86 -10.16
C ALA A 59 14.75 -21.35 -9.38
N LYS A 60 15.22 -20.11 -9.62
CA LYS A 60 16.33 -19.51 -8.86
C LYS A 60 15.91 -18.96 -7.50
N ARG A 61 14.60 -18.86 -7.22
CA ARG A 61 14.13 -18.34 -5.94
C ARG A 61 14.37 -19.34 -4.83
N LYS A 62 14.97 -18.87 -3.72
CA LYS A 62 15.11 -19.67 -2.50
C LYS A 62 13.75 -20.04 -1.89
N TYR A 63 12.79 -19.12 -1.95
CA TYR A 63 11.41 -19.33 -1.54
C TYR A 63 10.51 -19.09 -2.76
N PRO A 64 9.96 -20.15 -3.38
CA PRO A 64 9.15 -20.01 -4.60
C PRO A 64 7.77 -19.40 -4.32
N HIS A 65 7.30 -19.49 -3.08
CA HIS A 65 6.00 -18.99 -2.66
C HIS A 65 6.10 -17.58 -2.04
N SER A 66 5.13 -16.72 -2.32
CA SER A 66 4.97 -15.41 -1.70
C SER A 66 3.65 -15.37 -0.93
N LEU A 67 3.67 -14.86 0.31
CA LEU A 67 2.46 -14.52 1.04
C LEU A 67 1.85 -13.25 0.44
N GLU A 68 0.65 -13.36 -0.13
CA GLU A 68 -0.02 -12.28 -0.84
C GLU A 68 -1.10 -11.64 0.01
N LEU A 69 -2.01 -12.46 0.55
CA LEU A 69 -3.13 -12.01 1.37
C LEU A 69 -3.17 -12.75 2.70
N THR A 70 -3.75 -12.10 3.69
CA THR A 70 -4.25 -12.75 4.91
C THR A 70 -5.72 -12.40 5.10
N GLN A 71 -6.43 -13.22 5.86
CA GLN A 71 -7.79 -12.94 6.30
C GLN A 71 -7.81 -12.97 7.83
N ASN A 72 -8.24 -11.86 8.42
CA ASN A 72 -8.29 -11.73 9.87
C ASN A 72 -9.51 -12.45 10.48
N ASN A 73 -9.58 -12.48 11.80
CA ASN A 73 -10.70 -13.11 12.55
C ASN A 73 -12.07 -12.44 12.31
N LEU A 74 -12.10 -11.25 11.69
CA LEU A 74 -13.33 -10.56 11.27
C LEU A 74 -13.72 -10.92 9.82
N SER A 75 -13.08 -11.94 9.23
CA SER A 75 -13.27 -12.36 7.84
C SER A 75 -12.90 -11.31 6.79
N GLN A 76 -12.07 -10.32 7.15
CA GLN A 76 -11.65 -9.25 6.25
C GLN A 76 -10.33 -9.63 5.59
N LEU A 77 -10.27 -9.53 4.26
CA LEU A 77 -9.05 -9.72 3.50
C LEU A 77 -8.13 -8.51 3.60
N ILE A 78 -6.83 -8.82 3.61
CA ILE A 78 -5.74 -7.86 3.73
C ILE A 78 -4.70 -8.23 2.68
N CYS A 79 -4.41 -7.33 1.74
CA CYS A 79 -3.30 -7.52 0.81
C CYS A 79 -2.01 -7.12 1.50
N VAL A 80 -1.33 -8.12 2.06
CA VAL A 80 -0.12 -7.91 2.86
C VAL A 80 1.13 -7.72 2.04
N ASN A 81 1.15 -8.18 0.79
CA ASN A 81 2.24 -7.91 -0.14
C ASN A 81 2.19 -6.44 -0.60
N THR A 82 3.02 -5.58 0.03
CA THR A 82 3.00 -4.14 -0.26
C THR A 82 3.54 -3.80 -1.65
N ALA A 83 4.26 -4.71 -2.31
CA ALA A 83 4.71 -4.49 -3.68
C ALA A 83 3.55 -4.45 -4.70
N VAL A 84 2.36 -4.92 -4.31
CA VAL A 84 1.14 -4.85 -5.14
C VAL A 84 0.61 -3.42 -5.24
N ALA A 85 0.89 -2.54 -4.26
CA ALA A 85 0.31 -1.20 -4.18
C ALA A 85 0.55 -0.35 -5.43
N ASN A 86 1.80 -0.20 -5.87
CA ASN A 86 2.12 0.57 -7.08
C ASN A 86 1.42 -0.04 -8.30
N LYS A 87 1.42 -1.36 -8.42
CA LYS A 87 0.80 -2.07 -9.55
C LYS A 87 -0.70 -1.80 -9.67
N VAL A 88 -1.43 -1.80 -8.55
CA VAL A 88 -2.87 -1.53 -8.55
C VAL A 88 -3.19 -0.05 -8.68
N VAL A 89 -2.29 0.85 -8.26
CA VAL A 89 -2.41 2.29 -8.52
C VAL A 89 -2.19 2.59 -10.00
N GLU A 90 -1.13 2.07 -10.61
CA GLU A 90 -0.84 2.22 -12.04
C GLU A 90 -2.01 1.73 -12.89
N GLU A 91 -2.54 0.53 -12.60
CA GLU A 91 -3.71 -0.03 -13.27
C GLU A 91 -4.95 0.88 -13.09
N ALA A 92 -5.14 1.46 -11.91
CA ALA A 92 -6.26 2.35 -11.63
C ALA A 92 -6.13 3.72 -12.33
N ILE A 93 -4.93 4.26 -12.47
CA ILE A 93 -4.67 5.48 -13.26
C ILE A 93 -4.98 5.20 -14.73
N ASN A 94 -4.39 4.14 -15.29
CA ASN A 94 -4.56 3.79 -16.71
C ASN A 94 -6.01 3.43 -17.08
N ASN A 95 -6.78 2.90 -16.13
CA ASN A 95 -8.19 2.58 -16.32
C ASN A 95 -9.15 3.71 -15.91
N ASN A 96 -8.65 4.92 -15.67
CA ASN A 96 -9.45 6.10 -15.32
C ASN A 96 -10.29 5.95 -14.04
N VAL A 97 -9.88 5.07 -13.11
CA VAL A 97 -10.56 4.88 -11.82
C VAL A 97 -10.28 6.06 -10.89
N ILE A 98 -9.08 6.63 -10.96
CA ILE A 98 -8.65 7.74 -10.12
C ILE A 98 -8.93 9.04 -10.86
N SER A 99 -10.13 9.57 -10.67
CA SER A 99 -10.64 10.74 -11.39
C SER A 99 -9.75 11.99 -11.29
N GLU A 100 -8.98 12.13 -10.21
CA GLU A 100 -8.09 13.25 -9.96
C GLU A 100 -6.80 13.21 -10.79
N LEU A 101 -6.48 12.05 -11.37
CA LEU A 101 -5.25 11.81 -12.14
C LEU A 101 -5.53 11.61 -13.64
N LEU A 102 -6.69 12.06 -14.12
CA LEU A 102 -7.10 11.92 -15.52
C LEU A 102 -6.39 12.91 -16.46
N ASP A 103 -6.43 12.56 -17.75
CA ASP A 103 -5.91 13.29 -18.91
C ASP A 103 -4.46 13.79 -18.76
N TYR A 104 -3.59 12.90 -18.27
CA TYR A 104 -2.16 13.01 -18.52
C TYR A 104 -1.79 12.11 -19.69
N SER A 105 -0.97 12.60 -20.61
CA SER A 105 -0.57 11.86 -21.81
C SER A 105 0.54 10.84 -21.57
N GLN A 106 1.33 11.02 -20.50
CA GLN A 106 2.39 10.07 -20.13
C GLN A 106 2.36 9.72 -18.64
N LEU A 107 2.72 8.47 -18.34
CA LEU A 107 2.97 7.95 -16.99
C LEU A 107 4.35 7.29 -16.99
N GLN A 108 5.23 7.75 -16.10
CA GLN A 108 6.54 7.16 -15.86
C GLN A 108 6.64 6.67 -14.42
N SER A 109 7.22 5.49 -14.20
CA SER A 109 7.41 4.93 -12.86
C SER A 109 8.85 5.11 -12.36
N GLU A 110 9.03 5.21 -11.04
CA GLU A 110 10.35 5.19 -10.37
C GLU A 110 11.31 6.31 -10.82
N VAL A 111 10.78 7.51 -11.10
CA VAL A 111 11.56 8.65 -11.58
C VAL A 111 12.30 9.32 -10.43
N LYS A 112 13.60 9.62 -10.60
CA LYS A 112 14.37 10.33 -9.58
C LYS A 112 13.90 11.78 -9.46
N TYR A 113 13.75 12.28 -8.23
CA TYR A 113 13.31 13.64 -7.96
C TYR A 113 13.80 14.14 -6.59
N GLY A 114 13.61 15.44 -6.35
CA GLY A 114 13.88 16.09 -5.08
C GLY A 114 15.37 16.26 -4.76
N SER A 115 15.65 17.15 -3.82
CA SER A 115 17.00 17.43 -3.33
C SER A 115 17.58 16.30 -2.46
N GLU A 116 16.72 15.46 -1.85
CA GLU A 116 17.13 14.34 -0.99
C GLU A 116 17.27 13.00 -1.74
N ASN A 117 17.36 13.03 -3.08
CA ASN A 117 17.60 11.89 -3.98
C ASN A 117 16.59 10.74 -3.84
N SER A 118 15.30 11.03 -3.74
CA SER A 118 14.25 10.01 -3.81
C SER A 118 13.90 9.59 -5.23
N ARG A 119 13.04 8.56 -5.30
CA ARG A 119 12.29 8.21 -6.50
C ARG A 119 10.82 8.37 -6.21
N ILE A 120 10.11 9.04 -7.10
CA ILE A 120 8.66 9.15 -7.05
C ILE A 120 8.08 7.87 -7.65
N ASP A 121 6.99 7.38 -7.08
CA ASP A 121 6.36 6.16 -7.58
C ASP A 121 5.87 6.37 -9.01
N PHE A 122 5.17 7.49 -9.27
CA PHE A 122 4.75 7.90 -10.60
C PHE A 122 4.96 9.39 -10.88
N LEU A 123 5.40 9.69 -12.10
CA LEU A 123 5.39 11.02 -12.69
C LEU A 123 4.41 11.03 -13.87
N LEU A 124 3.38 11.86 -13.77
CA LEU A 124 2.42 12.09 -14.85
C LEU A 124 2.72 13.42 -15.53
N THR A 125 2.81 13.42 -16.86
CA THR A 125 3.14 14.64 -17.63
C THR A 125 2.14 14.86 -18.77
N ASP A 126 1.95 16.13 -19.12
CA ASP A 126 1.12 16.56 -20.24
C ASP A 126 1.59 17.91 -20.79
N GLU A 127 1.34 18.19 -22.07
CA GLU A 127 1.71 19.48 -22.68
C GLU A 127 0.97 20.68 -22.07
N ASN A 128 -0.25 20.45 -21.54
CA ASN A 128 -1.14 21.52 -21.07
C ASN A 128 -1.38 21.50 -19.56
N LYS A 129 -0.68 20.64 -18.80
CA LYS A 129 -0.82 20.53 -17.35
C LYS A 129 0.56 20.57 -16.68
N PRO A 130 0.66 21.07 -15.44
CA PRO A 130 1.89 20.89 -14.67
C PRO A 130 2.13 19.39 -14.42
N ASP A 131 3.41 19.00 -14.45
CA ASP A 131 3.85 17.67 -14.05
C ASP A 131 3.30 17.30 -12.68
N CYS A 132 2.81 16.07 -12.54
CA CYS A 132 2.21 15.55 -11.32
C CYS A 132 3.03 14.42 -10.73
N TYR A 133 3.60 14.68 -9.56
CA TYR A 133 4.39 13.75 -8.77
C TYR A 133 3.46 12.98 -7.83
N VAL A 134 3.31 11.68 -8.02
CA VAL A 134 2.40 10.83 -7.24
C VAL A 134 3.22 9.85 -6.41
N GLU A 135 3.16 10.01 -5.09
CA GLU A 135 3.73 9.08 -4.12
C GLU A 135 2.65 8.15 -3.58
N VAL A 136 2.89 6.84 -3.58
CA VAL A 136 1.97 5.81 -3.12
C VAL A 136 2.37 5.32 -1.74
N LYS A 137 1.36 5.16 -0.87
CA LYS A 137 1.49 4.51 0.44
C LYS A 137 0.48 3.38 0.55
N SER A 138 0.95 2.20 0.94
CA SER A 138 0.07 1.09 1.30
C SER A 138 -0.47 1.28 2.72
N VAL A 139 -1.79 1.15 2.89
CA VAL A 139 -2.47 1.24 4.19
C VAL A 139 -3.12 -0.10 4.51
N THR A 140 -2.61 -0.75 5.56
CA THR A 140 -3.16 -2.00 6.08
C THR A 140 -3.48 -1.96 7.58
N LEU A 141 -2.99 -0.94 8.31
CA LEU A 141 -3.23 -0.81 9.75
C LEU A 141 -4.67 -0.36 9.99
N LEU A 142 -5.50 -1.27 10.49
CA LEU A 142 -6.82 -0.98 11.04
C LEU A 142 -6.70 -0.63 12.52
N SER A 143 -7.56 0.25 13.05
CA SER A 143 -7.67 0.53 14.49
C SER A 143 -7.85 -0.76 15.30
N GLU A 144 -6.95 -0.99 16.28
CA GLU A 144 -7.03 -2.14 17.17
C GLU A 144 -8.12 -1.97 18.24
N ASP A 145 -8.31 -0.74 18.74
CA ASP A 145 -9.28 -0.44 19.81
C ASP A 145 -10.72 -0.42 19.29
N ALA A 146 -10.94 -0.04 18.04
CA ALA A 146 -12.27 0.08 17.43
C ALA A 146 -12.29 -0.40 15.97
N PRO A 147 -12.00 -1.67 15.67
CA PRO A 147 -11.88 -2.17 14.30
C PRO A 147 -13.18 -2.03 13.49
N GLN A 148 -14.34 -2.06 14.16
CA GLN A 148 -15.65 -1.88 13.54
C GLN A 148 -15.91 -0.45 13.05
N SER A 149 -15.15 0.54 13.54
CA SER A 149 -15.23 1.91 13.03
C SER A 149 -14.75 2.03 11.57
N GLY A 150 -13.92 1.08 11.13
CA GLY A 150 -13.23 1.13 9.85
C GLY A 150 -12.15 2.21 9.77
N GLN A 151 -11.70 2.76 10.90
CA GLN A 151 -10.59 3.70 10.91
C GLN A 151 -9.26 2.98 10.62
N GLY A 152 -8.60 3.41 9.54
CA GLY A 152 -7.28 2.96 9.14
C GLY A 152 -6.22 4.03 9.34
N TYR A 153 -4.96 3.61 9.40
CA TYR A 153 -3.85 4.49 9.73
C TYR A 153 -2.62 4.25 8.87
N PHE A 154 -1.84 5.30 8.65
CA PHE A 154 -0.47 5.21 8.18
C PHE A 154 0.42 6.21 8.93
N PRO A 155 1.66 5.84 9.34
CA PRO A 155 2.30 4.52 9.16
C PRO A 155 2.00 3.54 10.32
N ASP A 156 2.42 2.27 10.16
CA ASP A 156 2.35 1.24 11.22
C ASP A 156 3.59 1.21 12.14
N ALA A 157 4.61 2.00 11.80
CA ALA A 157 5.81 2.24 12.58
C ALA A 157 6.41 3.61 12.22
N GLN A 158 7.30 4.15 13.06
CA GLN A 158 8.03 5.37 12.73
C GLN A 158 8.77 5.23 11.38
N THR A 159 8.64 6.24 10.52
CA THR A 159 9.11 6.17 9.13
C THR A 159 9.91 7.40 8.71
N LEU A 160 11.23 7.37 8.92
CA LEU A 160 12.12 8.43 8.43
C LEU A 160 12.07 8.58 6.90
N ARG A 161 11.90 7.46 6.18
CA ARG A 161 11.74 7.47 4.72
C ARG A 161 10.44 8.15 4.30
N GLY A 162 9.31 7.84 4.94
CA GLY A 162 8.04 8.49 4.62
C GLY A 162 8.07 9.98 4.94
N GLN A 163 8.70 10.38 6.05
CA GLN A 163 8.91 11.78 6.40
C GLN A 163 9.75 12.51 5.35
N LYS A 164 10.77 11.84 4.78
CA LYS A 164 11.60 12.38 3.70
C LYS A 164 10.78 12.66 2.44
N HIS A 165 10.02 11.66 1.99
CA HIS A 165 9.20 11.80 0.78
C HIS A 165 8.16 12.92 0.92
N ILE A 166 7.56 13.12 2.10
CA ILE A 166 6.66 14.27 2.32
C ILE A 166 7.36 15.61 2.07
N ARG A 167 8.60 15.80 2.55
CA ARG A 167 9.35 17.04 2.32
C ARG A 167 9.65 17.25 0.84
N GLU A 168 10.01 16.19 0.13
CA GLU A 168 10.26 16.28 -1.32
C GLU A 168 8.97 16.55 -2.11
N LEU A 169 7.79 16.09 -1.66
CA LEU A 169 6.51 16.50 -2.27
C LEU A 169 6.21 17.98 -2.05
N ILE A 170 6.52 18.52 -0.86
CA ILE A 170 6.42 19.97 -0.60
C ILE A 170 7.36 20.74 -1.54
N GLU A 171 8.59 20.27 -1.70
CA GLU A 171 9.58 20.85 -2.63
C GLU A 171 9.03 20.91 -4.07
N MET A 172 8.29 19.89 -4.51
CA MET A 172 7.67 19.89 -5.86
C MET A 172 6.56 20.94 -5.98
N ILE A 173 5.76 21.15 -4.94
CA ILE A 173 4.76 22.23 -4.93
C ILE A 173 5.46 23.61 -5.01
N GLU A 174 6.54 23.81 -4.26
CA GLU A 174 7.31 25.06 -4.26
C GLU A 174 7.93 25.36 -5.64
N GLN A 175 8.24 24.32 -6.43
CA GLN A 175 8.74 24.43 -7.80
C GLN A 175 7.63 24.66 -8.85
N GLY A 176 6.36 24.71 -8.43
CA GLY A 176 5.21 24.93 -9.31
C GLY A 176 4.65 23.66 -9.96
N HIS A 177 5.10 22.48 -9.51
CA HIS A 177 4.53 21.21 -9.92
C HIS A 177 3.31 20.84 -9.08
N ARG A 178 2.56 19.83 -9.53
CA ARG A 178 1.50 19.20 -8.74
C ARG A 178 2.09 18.02 -7.97
N ALA A 179 1.69 17.85 -6.71
CA ALA A 179 2.14 16.73 -5.88
C ALA A 179 0.95 16.05 -5.20
N VAL A 180 0.94 14.72 -5.25
CA VAL A 180 -0.14 13.88 -4.73
C VAL A 180 0.45 12.79 -3.83
N LEU A 181 -0.07 12.68 -2.62
CA LEU A 181 0.13 11.52 -1.75
C LEU A 181 -1.11 10.62 -1.79
N LEU A 182 -0.96 9.44 -2.37
CA LEU A 182 -2.04 8.48 -2.59
C LEU A 182 -1.91 7.29 -1.64
N PHE A 183 -2.87 7.16 -0.74
CA PHE A 183 -3.04 6.00 0.12
C PHE A 183 -3.83 4.89 -0.59
N ALA A 184 -3.13 3.83 -1.00
CA ALA A 184 -3.73 2.59 -1.48
C ALA A 184 -4.16 1.75 -0.27
N VAL A 185 -5.47 1.67 -0.05
CA VAL A 185 -6.06 1.02 1.12
C VAL A 185 -6.30 -0.46 0.81
N LEU A 186 -5.45 -1.30 1.39
CA LEU A 186 -5.28 -2.72 1.08
C LEU A 186 -5.79 -3.61 2.20
N HIS A 187 -6.84 -3.16 2.90
CA HIS A 187 -7.49 -3.88 3.98
C HIS A 187 -9.01 -3.63 3.93
N GLU A 188 -9.82 -4.69 3.78
CA GLU A 188 -11.27 -4.57 3.56
C GLU A 188 -12.02 -3.89 4.71
N GLY A 189 -11.55 -4.05 5.94
CA GLY A 189 -12.11 -3.36 7.10
C GLY A 189 -11.98 -1.83 7.11
N ILE A 190 -11.08 -1.23 6.32
CA ILE A 190 -10.81 0.22 6.39
C ILE A 190 -11.79 0.99 5.51
N ASN A 191 -12.42 2.03 6.06
CA ASN A 191 -13.38 2.93 5.41
C ASN A 191 -13.00 4.41 5.52
N THR A 192 -12.03 4.75 6.36
CA THR A 192 -11.46 6.10 6.49
C THR A 192 -9.99 5.96 6.85
N VAL A 193 -9.13 6.85 6.37
CA VAL A 193 -7.69 6.84 6.66
C VAL A 193 -7.31 8.13 7.37
N SER A 194 -6.41 8.06 8.34
CA SER A 194 -5.73 9.25 8.87
C SER A 194 -4.26 8.96 9.13
N ALA A 195 -3.49 10.02 9.40
CA ALA A 195 -2.11 9.83 9.86
C ALA A 195 -2.10 9.22 11.27
N ALA A 196 -1.20 8.26 11.50
CA ALA A 196 -1.01 7.61 12.79
C ALA A 196 -0.20 8.50 13.75
N ALA A 197 -0.75 9.63 14.20
CA ALA A 197 -0.03 10.55 15.10
C ALA A 197 0.42 9.89 16.42
N HIS A 198 -0.29 8.86 16.87
CA HIS A 198 0.04 8.04 18.03
C HIS A 198 1.24 7.09 17.79
N ILE A 199 1.63 6.85 16.53
CA ILE A 199 2.78 6.01 16.13
C ILE A 199 3.96 6.88 15.67
N ASP A 200 3.70 7.82 14.75
CA ASP A 200 4.69 8.75 14.21
C ASP A 200 4.12 10.17 14.16
N LYS A 201 4.21 10.87 15.30
CA LYS A 201 3.77 12.26 15.44
C LYS A 201 4.46 13.20 14.44
N LYS A 202 5.73 12.94 14.10
CA LYS A 202 6.50 13.77 13.17
C LYS A 202 5.99 13.60 11.74
N TYR A 203 5.71 12.37 11.31
CA TYR A 203 5.06 12.10 10.03
C TYR A 203 3.70 12.81 9.93
N ALA A 204 2.84 12.70 10.96
CA ALA A 204 1.54 13.36 10.97
C ALA A 204 1.64 14.90 10.89
N THR A 205 2.61 15.48 11.60
CA THR A 205 2.89 16.92 11.56
C THR A 205 3.35 17.36 10.17
N LEU A 206 4.30 16.63 9.57
CA LEU A 206 4.79 16.91 8.21
C LEU A 206 3.68 16.76 7.17
N LEU A 207 2.81 15.75 7.31
CA LEU A 207 1.70 15.57 6.39
C LEU A 207 0.70 16.74 6.47
N SER A 208 0.43 17.23 7.68
CA SER A 208 -0.41 18.42 7.87
C SER A 208 0.21 19.65 7.19
N GLN A 209 1.53 19.83 7.32
CA GLN A 209 2.27 20.90 6.63
C GLN A 209 2.21 20.74 5.10
N ALA A 210 2.33 19.51 4.58
CA ALA A 210 2.26 19.23 3.16
C ALA A 210 0.89 19.57 2.56
N ILE A 211 -0.18 19.21 3.26
CA ILE A 211 -1.54 19.58 2.88
C ILE A 211 -1.69 21.11 2.83
N ILE A 212 -1.21 21.82 3.85
CA ILE A 212 -1.24 23.29 3.89
C ILE A 212 -0.44 23.90 2.72
N ALA A 213 0.70 23.29 2.37
CA ALA A 213 1.53 23.74 1.26
C ALA A 213 0.87 23.50 -0.12
N GLY A 214 -0.07 22.56 -0.23
CA GLY A 214 -0.80 22.26 -1.47
C GLY A 214 -0.63 20.83 -1.99
N VAL A 215 0.02 19.93 -1.23
CA VAL A 215 0.06 18.50 -1.58
C VAL A 215 -1.34 17.91 -1.44
N GLU A 216 -1.85 17.34 -2.52
CA GLU A 216 -3.15 16.68 -2.53
C GLU A 216 -3.05 15.30 -1.85
N VAL A 217 -4.03 14.97 -1.01
CA VAL A 217 -4.08 13.67 -0.34
C VAL A 217 -5.30 12.88 -0.81
N LEU A 218 -5.04 11.71 -1.36
CA LEU A 218 -6.06 10.79 -1.87
C LEU A 218 -6.02 9.48 -1.08
N ALA A 219 -7.17 8.86 -0.87
CA ALA A 219 -7.27 7.51 -0.34
C ALA A 219 -8.23 6.69 -1.21
N TYR A 220 -7.76 5.58 -1.74
CA TYR A 220 -8.55 4.67 -2.58
C TYR A 220 -8.55 3.27 -1.99
N LYS A 221 -9.74 2.71 -1.83
CA LYS A 221 -9.99 1.38 -1.29
C LYS A 221 -9.97 0.33 -2.40
N ALA A 222 -9.27 -0.76 -2.14
CA ALA A 222 -9.26 -1.94 -2.98
C ALA A 222 -10.45 -2.86 -2.70
N THR A 223 -10.95 -3.50 -3.75
CA THR A 223 -11.65 -4.79 -3.66
C THR A 223 -10.59 -5.88 -3.70
N ILE A 224 -10.67 -6.86 -2.80
CA ILE A 224 -9.63 -7.86 -2.58
C ILE A 224 -10.24 -9.25 -2.67
N SER A 225 -9.61 -10.15 -3.41
CA SER A 225 -9.99 -11.56 -3.48
C SER A 225 -8.78 -12.43 -3.82
N ALA A 226 -8.91 -13.74 -3.70
CA ALA A 226 -7.89 -14.68 -4.18
C ALA A 226 -7.63 -14.59 -5.70
N ASN A 227 -8.55 -14.01 -6.47
CA ASN A 227 -8.42 -13.87 -7.92
C ASN A 227 -7.79 -12.55 -8.34
N GLU A 228 -8.02 -11.47 -7.59
CA GLU A 228 -7.55 -10.13 -7.96
C GLU A 228 -7.57 -9.13 -6.80
N VAL A 229 -6.76 -8.08 -6.95
CA VAL A 229 -6.79 -6.85 -6.15
C VAL A 229 -6.99 -5.68 -7.09
N LEU A 230 -8.00 -4.85 -6.85
CA LEU A 230 -8.34 -3.71 -7.70
C LEU A 230 -8.73 -2.50 -6.85
N LEU A 231 -8.05 -1.35 -7.05
CA LEU A 231 -8.54 -0.09 -6.49
C LEU A 231 -9.85 0.29 -7.16
N HIS A 232 -10.85 0.66 -6.35
CA HIS A 232 -12.21 0.84 -6.86
C HIS A 232 -12.89 2.11 -6.33
N LYS A 233 -12.68 2.48 -5.07
CA LYS A 233 -13.50 3.49 -4.40
C LYS A 233 -12.65 4.52 -3.67
N LYS A 234 -12.84 5.81 -3.99
CA LYS A 234 -12.32 6.90 -3.16
C LYS A 234 -12.97 6.86 -1.77
N ILE A 235 -12.16 6.93 -0.73
CA ILE A 235 -12.61 7.03 0.66
C ILE A 235 -12.05 8.29 1.33
N VAL A 236 -12.57 8.60 2.51
CA VAL A 236 -12.17 9.80 3.24
C VAL A 236 -10.77 9.64 3.80
N PHE A 237 -9.93 10.66 3.58
CA PHE A 237 -8.75 10.91 4.39
C PHE A 237 -9.11 11.98 5.44
N ALA A 238 -9.15 11.58 6.72
CA ALA A 238 -9.43 12.46 7.85
C ALA A 238 -8.12 13.08 8.35
N GLN A 239 -8.12 14.41 8.48
CA GLN A 239 -7.03 15.17 9.09
C GLN A 239 -7.15 15.17 10.61
#